data_AF-A0A1H0XI78-F1
#
_entry.id   AF-A0A1H0XI78-F1
#
_cell.length_a   1.000
_cell.length_b   1.000
_cell.length_c   1.000
_cell.angle_alpha   90.00
_cell.angle_beta   90.00
_cell.angle_gamma   90.00
#
_symmetry.space_group_name_H-M   'P 1'
#
loop_
_entity.id
_entity.type
_entity.pdbx_description
1 polymer ?
#
loop_
_entity_poly.entity_id
_entity_poly.type
_entity_poly.pdbx_seq_one_letter_code
_entity_poly.pdbx_strand_id
1 'polypeptide(L)'
;MARIDIKNISDSLKHLLENEAAERNIPLNKLTTEIFEDYTKHRYSFESEKQFTNAMNHVAIAMNKNTEILEKYIESNAKLIDILTE
;
A
#
# COMPACT_ATOMS: atom_id res chain seq x y z
N MET A 1 -17.56 -3.00 15.54
CA MET A 1 -17.15 -4.35 15.11
C MET A 1 -18.01 -4.74 13.92
N ALA A 2 -17.40 -5.01 12.77
CA ALA A 2 -18.14 -5.50 11.60
C ALA A 2 -18.70 -6.89 11.91
N ARG A 3 -19.98 -7.12 11.63
CA ARG A 3 -20.62 -8.44 11.73
C ARG A 3 -20.89 -8.93 10.32
N ILE A 4 -20.57 -10.19 10.02
CA ILE A 4 -21.00 -10.78 8.76
C ILE A 4 -22.52 -10.93 8.83
N ASP A 5 -23.23 -10.31 7.89
CA ASP A 5 -24.65 -10.60 7.72
C ASP A 5 -24.80 -11.98 7.09
N ILE A 6 -24.95 -12.98 7.96
CA ILE A 6 -25.06 -14.40 7.62
C ILE A 6 -26.25 -14.69 6.69
N LYS A 7 -27.20 -13.75 6.54
CA LYS A 7 -28.39 -13.90 5.70
C LYS A 7 -28.08 -13.99 4.20
N ASN A 8 -26.93 -13.50 3.76
CA ASN A 8 -26.53 -13.50 2.34
C ASN A 8 -25.33 -14.42 2.04
N ILE A 9 -24.95 -15.28 2.98
CA ILE A 9 -23.88 -16.26 2.77
C ILE A 9 -24.50 -17.50 2.12
N SER A 10 -23.85 -18.05 1.08
CA SER A 10 -24.30 -19.31 0.49
C SER A 10 -24.25 -20.45 1.52
N ASP A 11 -25.20 -21.38 1.45
CA ASP A 11 -25.26 -22.51 2.40
C ASP A 11 -23.96 -23.33 2.41
N SER A 12 -23.29 -23.44 1.26
CA SER A 12 -21.98 -24.08 1.13
C SER A 12 -20.89 -23.38 1.95
N LEU A 13 -20.82 -22.05 1.90
CA LEU A 13 -19.82 -21.27 2.63
C LEU A 13 -20.14 -21.25 4.12
N LYS A 14 -21.42 -21.20 4.49
CA LYS A 14 -21.85 -21.33 5.88
C LYS A 14 -21.44 -22.67 6.48
N HIS A 15 -21.66 -23.78 5.77
CA HIS A 15 -21.25 -25.11 6.21
C HIS A 15 -19.73 -25.22 6.41
N LEU A 16 -18.95 -24.66 5.49
CA LEU A 16 -17.49 -24.65 5.62
C LEU A 16 -17.03 -23.87 6.86
N LEU A 17 -17.61 -22.68 7.10
CA LEU A 17 -17.28 -21.87 8.27
C LEU A 17 -17.70 -22.55 9.58
N GLU A 18 -18.82 -23.26 9.60
CA GLU A 18 -19.27 -24.04 10.76
C GLU A 18 -18.33 -25.21 11.06
N ASN A 19 -17.87 -25.93 10.02
CA ASN A 19 -16.90 -27.01 10.16
C ASN A 19 -15.55 -26.48 10.68
N GLU A 20 -15.03 -25.40 10.10
CA GLU A 20 -13.78 -24.77 10.53
C GLU A 20 -13.88 -24.27 11.99
N ALA A 21 -15.01 -23.68 12.37
CA ALA A 21 -15.24 -23.23 13.73
C ALA A 21 -15.26 -24.41 14.72
N ALA A 22 -15.87 -25.53 14.32
CA ALA A 22 -15.90 -26.76 15.10
C ALA A 22 -14.51 -27.40 15.23
N GLU A 23 -13.73 -27.49 14.15
CA GLU A 23 -12.35 -28.01 14.16
C GLU A 23 -11.44 -27.20 15.10
N ARG A 24 -11.61 -25.87 15.09
CA ARG A 24 -10.84 -24.95 15.94
C ARG A 24 -11.43 -24.77 17.35
N ASN A 25 -12.54 -25.44 17.65
CA ASN A 25 -13.28 -25.35 18.92
C ASN A 25 -13.58 -23.89 19.35
N ILE A 26 -13.97 -23.05 18.39
CA ILE A 26 -14.34 -21.65 18.62
C ILE A 26 -15.77 -21.37 18.13
N PRO A 27 -16.47 -20.38 18.71
CA PRO A 27 -17.76 -19.96 18.18
C PRO A 27 -17.62 -19.40 16.75
N LEU A 28 -18.58 -19.69 15.87
CA LEU A 28 -18.63 -19.17 14.49
C LEU A 28 -18.48 -17.63 14.44
N ASN A 29 -19.08 -16.91 15.39
CA ASN A 29 -18.94 -15.45 15.50
C ASN A 29 -17.49 -14.99 15.76
N LYS A 30 -16.72 -15.79 16.51
CA LYS A 30 -15.31 -15.50 16.76
C LYS A 30 -14.47 -15.77 15.51
N LEU A 31 -14.67 -16.92 14.85
CA LEU A 31 -14.00 -17.24 13.58
C LEU A 31 -14.23 -16.15 12.52
N THR A 32 -15.49 -15.73 12.36
CA THR A 32 -15.86 -14.70 11.39
C THR A 32 -15.26 -13.34 11.74
N THR A 33 -15.13 -13.00 13.03
CA THR A 33 -14.43 -11.79 13.46
C THR A 33 -12.93 -11.85 13.10
N GLU A 34 -12.27 -12.98 13.37
CA GLU A 34 -10.85 -13.19 13.03
C GLU A 34 -10.60 -13.03 11.52
N ILE A 35 -11.43 -13.64 10.68
CA ILE A 35 -11.34 -13.51 9.21
C ILE A 35 -11.48 -12.05 8.76
N PHE A 36 -12.37 -11.28 9.38
CA PHE A 36 -12.57 -9.87 9.06
C PHE A 36 -11.38 -9.01 9.49
N GLU A 37 -10.83 -9.27 10.67
CA GLU A 37 -9.66 -8.56 11.17
C GLU A 37 -8.45 -8.82 10.29
N ASP A 38 -8.21 -10.07 9.90
CA ASP A 38 -7.12 -10.42 8.98
C ASP A 38 -7.30 -9.80 7.59
N TYR A 39 -8.51 -9.88 7.01
CA TYR A 39 -8.80 -9.22 5.74
C TYR A 39 -8.56 -7.71 5.81
N THR A 40 -9.03 -7.08 6.87
CA THR A 40 -8.89 -5.64 7.10
C THR A 40 -7.42 -5.26 7.26
N LYS A 41 -6.66 -6.03 8.03
CA LYS A 41 -5.21 -5.84 8.22
C LYS A 41 -4.44 -5.99 6.91
N HIS A 42 -4.73 -7.02 6.12
CA HIS A 42 -4.10 -7.22 4.82
C HIS A 42 -4.44 -6.08 3.85
N ARG A 43 -5.69 -5.64 3.82
CA ARG A 43 -6.12 -4.51 2.99
C ARG A 43 -5.43 -3.20 3.40
N TYR A 44 -5.35 -2.90 4.69
CA TYR A 44 -4.62 -1.74 5.18
C TYR A 44 -3.12 -1.82 4.86
N SER A 45 -2.51 -3.00 5.00
CA SER A 45 -1.11 -3.23 4.65
C SER A 45 -0.86 -2.95 3.16
N PHE A 46 -1.70 -3.49 2.29
CA PHE A 46 -1.60 -3.29 0.84
C PHE A 46 -1.78 -1.82 0.45
N GLU A 47 -2.78 -1.13 1.02
CA GLU A 47 -3.02 0.27 0.73
C GLU A 47 -1.86 1.15 1.22
N SER A 48 -1.29 0.83 2.40
CA SER A 48 -0.13 1.53 2.95
C SER A 48 1.12 1.33 2.07
N GLU A 49 1.36 0.11 1.60
CA GLU A 49 2.47 -0.21 0.70
C GLU A 49 2.34 0.52 -0.65
N LYS A 50 1.13 0.59 -1.19
CA LYS A 50 0.83 1.35 -2.40
C LYS A 50 1.07 2.85 -2.19
N GLN A 51 0.61 3.43 -1.08
CA GLN A 51 0.86 4.84 -0.76
C GLN A 51 2.35 5.13 -0.57
N PHE A 52 3.08 4.24 0.11
CA PHE A 52 4.52 4.35 0.27
C PHE A 52 5.25 4.32 -1.09
N THR A 53 4.89 3.37 -1.96
CA THR A 53 5.47 3.26 -3.32
C THR A 53 5.21 4.52 -4.14
N ASN A 54 3.99 5.07 -4.07
CA ASN A 54 3.66 6.32 -4.75
C ASN A 54 4.47 7.51 -4.21
N ALA A 55 4.65 7.60 -2.89
CA ALA A 55 5.48 8.64 -2.27
C ALA A 55 6.95 8.54 -2.73
N MET A 56 7.51 7.33 -2.75
CA MET A 56 8.87 7.10 -3.24
C MET A 56 9.04 7.49 -4.71
N ASN A 57 8.04 7.20 -5.56
CA ASN A 57 8.06 7.63 -6.97
C ASN A 57 8.05 9.15 -7.09
N HIS A 58 7.26 9.86 -6.29
CA HIS A 58 7.27 11.33 -6.29
C HIS A 58 8.62 11.91 -5.85
N VAL A 59 9.25 11.31 -4.82
CA VAL A 59 10.59 11.71 -4.37
C VAL A 59 11.61 11.52 -5.48
N ALA A 60 11.58 10.37 -6.17
CA ALA A 60 12.49 10.09 -7.29
C ALA A 60 12.34 11.12 -8.43
N ILE A 61 11.09 11.45 -8.81
CA ILE A 61 10.82 12.47 -9.83
C ILE A 61 11.37 13.84 -9.41
N ALA A 62 11.17 14.23 -8.15
CA ALA A 62 11.68 15.50 -7.63
C ALA A 62 13.22 15.54 -7.62
N MET A 63 13.87 14.44 -7.22
CA MET A 63 15.33 14.32 -7.24
C MET A 63 15.90 14.41 -8.65
N ASN A 64 15.29 13.73 -9.63
CA ASN A 64 15.72 13.80 -11.03
C ASN A 64 15.60 15.24 -11.56
N LYS A 65 14.48 15.91 -11.30
CA LYS A 65 14.29 17.32 -11.71
C LYS A 65 15.31 18.26 -11.08
N ASN A 66 15.64 18.06 -9.80
CA ASN A 66 16.66 18.88 -9.13
C ASN A 66 18.06 18.64 -9.72
N THR A 67 18.36 17.40 -10.10
CA THR A 67 19.63 17.03 -10.72
C THR A 67 19.77 17.70 -12.09
N GLU A 68 18.74 17.65 -12.94
CA GLU A 68 18.73 18.33 -14.24
C GLU A 68 18.90 19.86 -14.12
N ILE A 69 18.30 20.47 -13.09
CA ILE A 69 18.47 21.90 -12.82
C ILE A 69 19.93 22.20 -12.45
N LEU A 70 20.52 21.38 -11.59
CA LEU A 70 21.91 21.54 -11.15
C LEU A 70 22.88 21.44 -12.33
N GLU A 71 22.69 20.44 -13.20
CA GLU A 71 23.49 20.25 -14.42
C GLU A 71 23.43 21.49 -15.33
N LYS A 72 22.24 22.03 -15.57
CA LYS A 72 22.07 23.27 -16.36
C LYS A 72 22.77 24.47 -15.74
N TYR A 73 22.77 24.59 -14.41
CA TYR A 73 23.51 25.64 -13.71
C TYR A 73 25.02 25.49 -13.86
N ILE A 74 25.53 24.26 -13.73
CA ILE A 74 26.96 23.96 -13.93
C ILE A 74 27.37 24.31 -15.37
N GLU A 75 26.60 23.88 -16.37
CA GLU A 75 26.87 24.21 -17.78
C GLU A 75 26.83 25.72 -18.05
N SER A 76 25.85 26.43 -17.48
CA SER A 76 25.73 27.88 -17.66
C SER A 76 26.90 28.63 -17.02
N ASN A 77 27.33 28.20 -15.83
CA ASN A 77 28.49 28.79 -15.16
C ASN A 77 29.79 28.50 -15.90
N ALA A 78 29.96 27.30 -16.47
CA ALA A 78 31.12 26.97 -17.29
C ALA A 78 31.21 27.91 -18.51
N LYS A 79 30.10 28.10 -19.23
CA LYS A 79 30.03 29.05 -20.36
C LYS A 79 30.34 30.48 -19.95
N LEU A 80 29.87 30.92 -18.78
CA LEU A 80 30.15 32.25 -18.27
C LEU A 80 31.64 32.44 -17.96
N ILE A 81 32.27 31.44 -17.33
CA ILE A 81 33.71 31.46 -17.03
C ILE A 81 34.51 31.56 -18.33
N ASP A 82 34.19 30.75 -19.33
CA ASP A 82 34.86 30.80 -20.65
C ASP A 82 34.82 32.23 -21.21
N ILE A 83 33.64 32.86 -21.26
CA ILE A 83 33.44 34.25 -21.73
C ILE A 83 34.26 35.27 -20.92
N LEU A 84 34.39 35.07 -19.61
CA LEU A 84 35.11 35.99 -18.72
C LEU A 84 36.63 35.81 -18.77
N THR A 85 37.12 34.71 -19.35
CA THR A 85 38.55 34.38 -19.42
C THR A 85 39.14 34.46 -20.84
N GLU A 86 38.32 34.66 -21.87
CA GLU A 86 38.72 35.15 -23.21
C GLU A 86 38.91 36.67 -23.25
#